data_AF-A0A662D806-F1
#
_entry.id   AF-A0A662D806-F1
#
_cell.length_a   1.000
_cell.length_b   1.000
_cell.length_c   1.000
_cell.angle_alpha   90.00
_cell.angle_beta   90.00
_cell.angle_gamma   90.00
#
_symmetry.space_group_name_H-M   'P 1'
#
loop_
_entity.id
_entity.type
_entity.pdbx_description
1 polymer ?
#
loop_
_entity_poly.entity_id
_entity_poly.type
_entity_poly.pdbx_seq_one_letter_code
_entity_poly.pdbx_strand_id
1 'polypeptide(L)'
;MTTEVSAQSLRDELKRRNWLAIAVATVVMVFSYFPYASSFTSLPGGEVEINPALVGIGFVIAPFVFITLGFVSRNPKAPKRVLQSMVMLIGLGFSVGLLAPVLGATAAFAGGAVLCLNPPRADNVFKWRIGAAVLTVVYVFVLLITATPAGVFSGGLLPLLMVGFADEYSTWAYGRRASA
;
A
#
# COMPACT_ATOMS: atom_id res chain seq x y z
N MET A 1 19.67 32.33 7.65
CA MET A 1 20.32 31.05 8.02
C MET A 1 19.47 30.20 8.96
N THR A 2 18.73 30.76 9.92
CA THR A 2 17.85 30.01 10.85
C THR A 2 16.57 29.42 10.21
N THR A 3 16.02 30.08 9.19
CA THR A 3 14.78 29.65 8.52
C THR A 3 14.94 28.39 7.66
N GLU A 4 16.05 28.26 6.93
CA GLU A 4 16.31 27.08 6.08
C GLU A 4 16.56 25.81 6.88
N VAL A 5 17.29 25.91 8.01
CA VAL A 5 17.54 24.80 8.93
C VAL A 5 16.21 24.28 9.50
N SER A 6 15.27 25.17 9.82
CA SER A 6 13.94 24.78 10.31
C SER A 6 13.13 24.01 9.26
N ALA A 7 13.16 24.45 7.99
CA ALA A 7 12.42 23.81 6.92
C ALA A 7 12.99 22.42 6.56
N GLN A 8 14.30 22.23 6.65
CA GLN A 8 14.94 20.94 6.43
C GLN A 8 14.61 19.94 7.55
N SER A 9 14.68 20.36 8.81
CA SER A 9 14.33 19.51 9.95
C SER A 9 12.89 18.97 9.88
N LEU A 10 11.94 19.82 9.45
CA LEU A 10 10.54 19.44 9.26
C LEU A 10 10.36 18.41 8.14
N ARG A 11 11.12 18.52 7.04
CA ARG A 11 11.09 17.55 5.94
C ARG A 11 11.61 16.19 6.39
N ASP A 12 12.72 16.17 7.13
CA ASP A 12 13.32 14.94 7.64
C ASP A 12 12.40 14.25 8.65
N GLU A 13 11.74 15.02 9.52
CA GLU A 13 10.74 14.49 10.45
C GLU A 13 9.56 13.86 9.71
N LEU A 14 8.99 14.56 8.71
CA LEU A 14 7.88 14.04 7.90
C LEU A 14 8.26 12.76 7.17
N LYS A 15 9.45 12.73 6.55
CA LYS A 15 9.98 11.54 5.87
C LYS A 15 10.12 10.36 6.82
N ARG A 16 10.76 10.57 7.98
CA ARG A 16 10.90 9.52 9.01
C ARG A 16 9.55 8.97 9.45
N ARG A 17 8.54 9.82 9.58
CA ARG A 17 7.21 9.43 10.04
C ARG A 17 6.38 8.74 8.98
N ASN A 18 6.54 9.11 7.70
CA ASN A 18 5.97 8.35 6.60
C ASN A 18 6.53 6.93 6.55
N TRP A 19 7.84 6.76 6.69
CA TRP A 19 8.45 5.43 6.76
C TRP A 19 8.03 4.63 7.99
N LEU A 20 7.90 5.27 9.15
CA LEU A 20 7.31 4.63 10.34
C LEU A 20 5.88 4.18 10.08
N ALA A 21 5.04 5.03 9.48
CA ALA A 21 3.66 4.69 9.14
C ALA A 21 3.58 3.50 8.18
N ILE A 22 4.44 3.48 7.15
CA ILE A 22 4.56 2.37 6.20
C ILE A 22 4.97 1.09 6.93
N ALA A 23 6.00 1.14 7.78
CA ALA A 23 6.47 -0.04 8.50
C ALA A 23 5.38 -0.64 9.40
N VAL A 24 4.74 0.17 10.23
CA VAL A 24 3.68 -0.29 11.14
C VAL A 24 2.46 -0.77 10.34
N ALA A 25 2.03 -0.03 9.32
CA ALA A 25 0.90 -0.43 8.48
C ALA A 25 1.18 -1.70 7.69
N THR A 26 2.43 -1.95 7.28
CA THR A 26 2.84 -3.20 6.60
C THR A 26 2.70 -4.38 7.54
N VAL A 27 3.10 -4.24 8.82
CA VAL A 27 2.88 -5.30 9.82
C VAL A 27 1.38 -5.61 9.97
N VAL A 28 0.53 -4.59 10.12
CA VAL A 28 -0.92 -4.78 10.18
C VAL A 28 -1.46 -5.41 8.89
N MET A 29 -0.93 -5.01 7.73
CA MET A 29 -1.31 -5.55 6.44
C MET A 29 -0.96 -7.03 6.33
N VAL A 30 0.20 -7.47 6.81
CA VAL A 30 0.59 -8.89 6.84
C VAL A 30 -0.46 -9.73 7.58
N PHE A 31 -0.91 -9.27 8.76
CA PHE A 31 -1.95 -9.97 9.52
C PHE A 31 -3.35 -9.95 8.87
N SER A 32 -3.60 -9.02 7.95
CA SER A 32 -4.83 -9.01 7.14
C SER A 32 -4.68 -9.87 5.87
N TYR A 33 -3.59 -9.69 5.15
CA TYR A 33 -3.37 -10.20 3.81
C TYR A 33 -3.11 -11.69 3.79
N PHE A 34 -2.28 -12.23 4.67
CA PHE A 34 -1.94 -13.65 4.63
C PHE A 34 -3.12 -14.57 4.98
N PRO A 35 -3.92 -14.31 6.05
CA PRO A 35 -5.15 -15.05 6.28
C PRO A 35 -6.08 -15.00 5.07
N TYR A 36 -6.31 -13.81 4.51
CA TYR A 36 -7.10 -13.65 3.29
C TYR A 36 -6.54 -14.44 2.10
N ALA A 37 -5.24 -14.36 1.82
CA ALA A 37 -4.65 -15.08 0.70
C ALA A 37 -4.68 -16.60 0.89
N SER A 38 -4.49 -17.07 2.13
CA SER A 38 -4.55 -18.50 2.46
C SER A 38 -5.94 -19.12 2.27
N SER A 39 -7.02 -18.33 2.30
CA SER A 39 -8.37 -18.85 1.99
C SER A 39 -8.61 -19.09 0.51
N PHE A 40 -7.73 -18.61 -0.37
CA PHE A 40 -7.87 -18.73 -1.82
C PHE A 40 -6.66 -19.43 -2.47
N THR A 41 -5.73 -19.95 -1.67
CA THR A 41 -4.54 -20.65 -2.15
C THR A 41 -4.46 -22.03 -1.52
N SER A 42 -4.28 -23.06 -2.34
CA SER A 42 -4.06 -24.43 -1.90
C SER A 42 -2.63 -24.88 -2.21
N LEU A 43 -2.17 -25.89 -1.48
CA LEU A 43 -0.92 -26.57 -1.80
C LEU A 43 -1.06 -27.33 -3.13
N PRO A 44 0.05 -27.60 -3.85
CA PRO A 44 0.02 -28.38 -5.07
C PRO A 44 -0.69 -29.73 -4.88
N GLY A 45 -1.74 -29.99 -5.66
CA GLY A 45 -2.55 -31.21 -5.59
C GLY A 45 -3.76 -31.15 -4.65
N GLY A 46 -4.00 -30.03 -3.97
CA GLY A 46 -5.19 -29.81 -3.14
C GLY A 46 -6.29 -29.02 -3.86
N GLU A 47 -7.54 -29.39 -3.60
CA GLU A 47 -8.69 -28.58 -4.01
C GLU A 47 -8.72 -27.26 -3.23
N VAL A 48 -9.15 -26.17 -3.87
CA VAL A 48 -9.30 -24.87 -3.21
C VAL A 48 -10.62 -24.88 -2.44
N GLU A 49 -10.55 -25.05 -1.12
CA GLU A 49 -11.68 -24.86 -0.23
C GLU A 49 -11.63 -23.45 0.38
N ILE A 50 -12.63 -22.64 0.07
CA ILE A 50 -12.69 -21.27 0.59
C ILE A 50 -13.04 -21.32 2.08
N ASN A 51 -12.13 -20.85 2.93
CA ASN A 51 -12.37 -20.70 4.36
C ASN A 51 -12.96 -19.30 4.68
N PRO A 52 -14.27 -19.18 4.96
CA PRO A 52 -14.91 -17.88 5.20
C PRO A 52 -14.42 -17.18 6.48
N ALA A 53 -13.94 -17.93 7.47
CA ALA A 53 -13.41 -17.34 8.70
C ALA A 53 -12.11 -16.55 8.44
N LEU A 54 -11.21 -17.10 7.62
CA LEU A 54 -9.97 -16.43 7.23
C LEU A 54 -10.21 -15.21 6.34
N VAL A 55 -11.21 -15.29 5.44
CA VAL A 55 -11.69 -14.13 4.67
C VAL A 55 -12.17 -13.03 5.62
N GLY A 56 -13.00 -13.38 6.61
CA GLY A 56 -13.51 -12.44 7.60
C GLY A 56 -12.41 -11.75 8.41
N ILE A 57 -11.40 -12.50 8.88
CA ILE A 57 -10.24 -11.94 9.58
C ILE A 57 -9.52 -10.92 8.70
N GLY A 58 -9.25 -11.27 7.44
CA GLY A 58 -8.60 -10.37 6.50
C GLY A 58 -9.36 -9.06 6.34
N PHE A 59 -10.67 -9.12 6.11
CA PHE A 59 -11.52 -7.94 5.94
C PHE A 59 -11.68 -7.09 7.20
N VAL A 60 -11.74 -7.70 8.39
CA VAL A 60 -11.84 -6.95 9.65
C VAL A 60 -10.56 -6.17 9.95
N ILE A 61 -9.39 -6.72 9.61
CA ILE A 61 -8.09 -6.08 9.87
C ILE A 61 -7.74 -5.04 8.80
N ALA A 62 -8.16 -5.24 7.54
CA ALA A 62 -7.78 -4.37 6.42
C ALA A 62 -8.03 -2.85 6.66
N PRO A 63 -9.16 -2.40 7.26
CA PRO A 63 -9.37 -0.99 7.59
C PRO A 63 -8.29 -0.40 8.51
N PHE A 64 -7.76 -1.20 9.44
CA PHE A 64 -6.73 -0.76 10.38
C PHE A 64 -5.39 -0.46 9.69
N VAL A 65 -5.12 -1.07 8.54
CA VAL A 65 -3.97 -0.73 7.69
C VAL A 65 -4.04 0.73 7.28
N PHE A 66 -5.20 1.18 6.78
CA PHE A 66 -5.40 2.55 6.33
C PHE A 66 -5.46 3.54 7.48
N ILE A 67 -6.10 3.17 8.60
CA ILE A 67 -6.09 3.98 9.83
C ILE A 67 -4.64 4.22 10.28
N THR A 68 -3.85 3.14 10.40
CA THR A 68 -2.43 3.24 10.77
C THR A 68 -1.68 4.14 9.79
N LEU A 69 -1.81 3.89 8.49
CA LEU A 69 -1.08 4.64 7.47
C LEU A 69 -1.45 6.13 7.47
N GLY A 70 -2.73 6.47 7.54
CA GLY A 70 -3.22 7.85 7.49
C GLY A 70 -2.91 8.67 8.74
N PHE A 71 -3.13 8.10 9.93
CA PHE A 71 -2.94 8.81 11.20
C PHE A 71 -1.47 8.87 11.63
N VAL A 72 -0.70 7.77 11.49
CA VAL A 72 0.72 7.76 11.89
C VAL A 72 1.54 8.70 10.99
N SER A 73 1.22 8.77 9.70
CA SER A 73 1.85 9.72 8.76
C SER A 73 1.43 11.19 8.96
N ARG A 74 0.48 11.47 9.88
CA ARG A 74 -0.17 12.79 10.07
C ARG A 74 -0.68 13.38 8.76
N ASN A 75 -1.41 12.59 7.97
CA ASN A 75 -2.09 13.14 6.80
C ASN A 75 -3.10 14.21 7.27
N PRO A 76 -3.05 15.46 6.77
CA PRO A 76 -3.94 16.53 7.23
C PRO A 76 -5.42 16.25 6.97
N LYS A 77 -5.72 15.32 6.05
CA LYS A 77 -7.07 14.86 5.72
C LYS A 77 -7.26 13.39 6.08
N ALA A 78 -6.57 12.87 7.10
CA ALA A 78 -6.54 11.45 7.45
C ALA A 78 -7.93 10.79 7.50
N PRO A 79 -8.94 11.30 8.23
CA PRO A 79 -10.25 10.64 8.31
C PRO A 79 -10.92 10.46 6.93
N LYS A 80 -10.87 11.52 6.11
CA LYS A 80 -11.43 11.50 4.76
C LYS A 80 -10.67 10.53 3.85
N ARG A 81 -9.32 10.52 3.91
CA ARG A 81 -8.49 9.64 3.07
C ARG A 81 -8.60 8.18 3.47
N VAL A 82 -8.73 7.89 4.77
CA VAL A 82 -8.99 6.55 5.30
C VAL A 82 -10.31 6.04 4.75
N LEU A 83 -11.39 6.82 4.84
CA LEU A 83 -12.70 6.41 4.32
C LEU A 83 -12.64 6.17 2.79
N GLN A 84 -12.00 7.06 2.04
CA GLN A 84 -11.79 6.87 0.59
C GLN A 84 -11.02 5.58 0.29
N SER A 85 -10.03 5.25 1.12
CA SER A 85 -9.22 4.03 0.96
C SER A 85 -9.98 2.77 1.33
N MET A 86 -10.88 2.83 2.32
CA MET A 86 -11.80 1.73 2.64
C MET A 86 -12.79 1.48 1.49
N VAL A 87 -13.34 2.54 0.89
CA VAL A 87 -14.20 2.40 -0.30
C VAL A 87 -13.40 1.82 -1.47
N MET A 88 -12.16 2.26 -1.67
CA MET A 88 -11.27 1.73 -2.70
C MET A 88 -10.88 0.27 -2.42
N LEU A 89 -10.75 -0.12 -1.16
CA LEU A 89 -10.51 -1.50 -0.75
C LEU A 89 -11.65 -2.40 -1.22
N ILE A 90 -12.90 -2.01 -0.96
CA ILE A 90 -14.07 -2.74 -1.40
C ILE A 90 -14.16 -2.75 -2.93
N GLY A 91 -14.00 -1.58 -3.57
CA GLY A 91 -14.12 -1.44 -5.02
C GLY A 91 -13.10 -2.25 -5.80
N LEU A 92 -11.79 -2.07 -5.52
CA LEU A 92 -10.71 -2.81 -6.19
C LEU A 92 -10.65 -4.26 -5.72
N GLY A 93 -10.84 -4.50 -4.42
CA GLY A 93 -10.82 -5.83 -3.85
C GLY A 93 -11.90 -6.71 -4.45
N PHE A 94 -13.10 -6.18 -4.68
CA PHE A 94 -14.17 -6.92 -5.36
C PHE A 94 -13.92 -7.02 -6.87
N SER A 95 -13.73 -5.89 -7.57
CA SER A 95 -13.62 -5.90 -9.05
C SER A 95 -12.44 -6.72 -9.57
N VAL A 96 -11.24 -6.53 -9.02
CA VAL A 96 -10.05 -7.28 -9.40
C VAL A 96 -10.03 -8.65 -8.72
N GLY A 97 -10.58 -8.76 -7.51
CA GLY A 97 -10.64 -10.03 -6.78
C GLY A 97 -11.54 -11.08 -7.43
N LEU A 98 -12.55 -10.67 -8.21
CA LEU A 98 -13.34 -11.58 -9.04
C LEU A 98 -12.49 -12.31 -10.10
N LEU A 99 -11.39 -11.70 -10.55
CA LEU A 99 -10.44 -12.34 -11.47
C LEU A 99 -9.41 -13.18 -10.70
N ALA A 100 -8.84 -12.59 -9.66
CA ALA A 100 -7.87 -13.25 -8.78
C ALA A 100 -7.92 -12.60 -7.39
N PRO A 101 -8.43 -13.29 -6.34
CA PRO A 101 -8.63 -12.70 -5.01
C PRO A 101 -7.37 -12.05 -4.42
N VAL A 102 -6.25 -12.77 -4.47
CA VAL A 102 -4.93 -12.30 -3.99
C VAL A 102 -4.45 -11.06 -4.73
N LEU A 103 -4.70 -10.99 -6.05
CA LEU A 103 -4.36 -9.82 -6.85
C LEU A 103 -5.28 -8.64 -6.50
N GLY A 104 -6.57 -8.89 -6.29
CA GLY A 104 -7.54 -7.89 -5.86
C GLY A 104 -7.16 -7.25 -4.54
N ALA A 105 -6.79 -8.05 -3.53
CA ALA A 105 -6.28 -7.55 -2.26
C ALA A 105 -5.01 -6.69 -2.45
N THR A 106 -4.07 -7.15 -3.28
CA THR A 106 -2.85 -6.39 -3.60
C THR A 106 -3.18 -5.02 -4.19
N ALA A 107 -4.07 -4.98 -5.19
CA ALA A 107 -4.50 -3.75 -5.86
C ALA A 107 -5.24 -2.81 -4.89
N ALA A 108 -6.08 -3.37 -4.04
CA ALA A 108 -6.85 -2.67 -3.02
C ALA A 108 -5.94 -1.98 -1.99
N PHE A 109 -4.95 -2.70 -1.44
CA PHE A 109 -3.96 -2.11 -0.52
C PHE A 109 -3.06 -1.07 -1.20
N ALA A 110 -2.62 -1.33 -2.43
CA ALA A 110 -1.80 -0.38 -3.18
C ALA A 110 -2.58 0.91 -3.46
N GLY A 111 -3.81 0.79 -3.94
CA GLY A 111 -4.72 1.92 -4.20
C GLY A 111 -5.04 2.71 -2.94
N GLY A 112 -5.35 2.03 -1.82
CA GLY A 112 -5.57 2.70 -0.55
C GLY A 112 -4.33 3.41 -0.02
N ALA A 113 -3.14 2.83 -0.19
CA ALA A 113 -1.88 3.49 0.20
C ALA A 113 -1.60 4.77 -0.60
N VAL A 114 -1.89 4.77 -1.90
CA VAL A 114 -1.78 5.97 -2.77
C VAL A 114 -2.55 7.16 -2.19
N LEU A 115 -3.73 6.91 -1.60
CA LEU A 115 -4.61 7.94 -1.05
C LEU A 115 -4.32 8.30 0.42
N CYS A 116 -4.00 7.31 1.26
CA CYS A 116 -3.85 7.48 2.70
C CYS A 116 -2.52 8.09 3.13
N LEU A 117 -1.41 7.72 2.49
CA LEU A 117 -0.10 8.16 2.93
C LEU A 117 0.03 9.68 2.78
N ASN A 118 0.56 10.36 3.80
CA ASN A 118 0.76 11.81 3.77
C ASN A 118 1.69 12.21 2.60
N PRO A 119 1.21 12.96 1.60
CA PRO A 119 2.00 13.26 0.41
C PRO A 119 3.16 14.22 0.73
N PRO A 120 4.37 13.98 0.20
CA PRO A 120 5.44 14.96 0.27
C PRO A 120 5.11 16.21 -0.54
N ARG A 121 5.79 17.32 -0.24
CA ARG A 121 5.67 18.57 -1.01
C ARG A 121 6.50 18.47 -2.29
N ALA A 122 5.96 17.80 -3.30
CA ALA A 122 6.54 17.66 -4.63
C ALA A 122 5.44 17.66 -5.70
N ASP A 123 5.80 18.02 -6.93
CA ASP A 123 4.87 17.98 -8.06
C ASP A 123 4.64 16.54 -8.53
N ASN A 124 3.44 16.26 -9.04
CA ASN A 124 3.08 14.97 -9.65
C ASN A 124 3.20 13.74 -8.73
N VAL A 125 3.21 13.89 -7.40
CA VAL A 125 3.28 12.78 -6.43
C VAL A 125 2.28 11.67 -6.73
N PHE A 126 1.01 12.03 -6.97
CA PHE A 126 -0.04 11.04 -7.26
C PHE A 126 0.22 10.25 -8.54
N LYS A 127 0.83 10.86 -9.57
CA LYS A 127 1.16 10.13 -10.81
C LYS A 127 2.20 9.04 -10.54
N TRP A 128 3.24 9.36 -9.77
CA TRP A 128 4.27 8.39 -9.39
C TRP A 128 3.74 7.30 -8.47
N ARG A 129 2.90 7.66 -7.50
CA ARG A 129 2.24 6.68 -6.62
C ARG A 129 1.35 5.71 -7.40
N ILE A 130 0.53 6.23 -8.32
CA ILE A 130 -0.31 5.39 -9.20
C ILE A 130 0.56 4.48 -10.06
N GLY A 131 1.63 5.01 -10.67
CA GLY A 131 2.57 4.22 -11.46
C GLY A 131 3.21 3.09 -10.64
N ALA A 132 3.65 3.37 -9.42
CA ALA A 132 4.22 2.38 -8.50
C ALA A 132 3.18 1.34 -8.06
N ALA A 133 1.94 1.75 -7.78
CA ALA A 133 0.85 0.83 -7.46
C ALA A 133 0.55 -0.12 -8.63
N VAL A 134 0.42 0.41 -9.85
CA VAL A 134 0.19 -0.39 -11.06
C VAL A 134 1.35 -1.36 -11.31
N LEU A 135 2.60 -0.88 -11.22
CA LEU A 135 3.79 -1.72 -11.36
C LEU A 135 3.81 -2.85 -10.33
N THR A 136 3.44 -2.54 -9.07
CA THR A 136 3.36 -3.54 -8.00
C THR A 136 2.32 -4.61 -8.32
N VAL A 137 1.13 -4.22 -8.75
CA VAL A 137 0.05 -5.16 -9.11
C VAL A 137 0.47 -6.04 -10.30
N VAL A 138 1.06 -5.45 -11.35
CA VAL A 138 1.56 -6.21 -12.50
C VAL A 138 2.66 -7.18 -12.09
N TYR A 139 3.61 -6.74 -11.26
CA TYR A 139 4.69 -7.60 -10.77
C TYR A 139 4.14 -8.78 -9.95
N VAL A 140 3.22 -8.52 -9.03
CA VAL A 140 2.56 -9.57 -8.24
C VAL A 140 1.77 -10.52 -9.12
N PHE A 141 1.07 -10.02 -10.14
CA PHE A 141 0.38 -10.88 -11.11
C PHE A 141 1.32 -11.84 -11.83
N VAL A 142 2.44 -11.32 -12.36
CA VAL A 142 3.47 -12.15 -13.02
C VAL A 142 4.00 -13.21 -12.06
N LEU A 143 4.27 -12.83 -10.80
CA LEU A 143 4.71 -13.79 -9.78
C LEU A 143 3.63 -14.81 -9.40
N LEU A 144 2.35 -14.44 -9.35
CA LEU A 144 1.28 -15.38 -9.04
C LEU A 144 1.19 -16.50 -10.09
N ILE A 145 1.45 -16.17 -11.35
CA ILE A 145 1.45 -17.12 -12.48
C ILE A 145 2.74 -17.95 -12.52
N THR A 146 3.89 -17.34 -12.24
CA THR A 146 5.20 -17.99 -12.41
C THR A 146 5.71 -18.70 -11.16
N ALA A 147 5.40 -18.16 -9.97
CA ALA A 147 5.85 -18.65 -8.67
C ALA A 147 4.86 -18.18 -7.57
N THR A 148 3.71 -18.85 -7.48
CA THR A 148 2.59 -18.43 -6.60
C THR A 148 2.99 -18.05 -5.16
N PRO A 149 3.86 -18.80 -4.45
CA PRO A 149 4.30 -18.39 -3.12
C PRO A 149 5.01 -17.03 -3.10
N ALA A 150 5.83 -16.75 -4.11
CA ALA A 150 6.51 -15.45 -4.25
C ALA A 150 5.50 -14.34 -4.57
N GLY A 151 4.46 -14.62 -5.37
CA GLY A 151 3.38 -13.69 -5.66
C GLY A 151 2.59 -13.30 -4.42
N VAL A 152 2.16 -14.27 -3.62
CA VAL A 152 1.46 -14.05 -2.34
C VAL A 152 2.34 -13.24 -1.38
N PHE A 153 3.61 -13.63 -1.22
CA PHE A 153 4.54 -12.93 -0.33
C PHE A 153 4.76 -11.47 -0.76
N SER A 154 4.96 -11.24 -2.06
CA SER A 154 5.17 -9.91 -2.62
C SER A 154 3.93 -9.03 -2.47
N GLY A 155 2.73 -9.57 -2.70
CA GLY A 155 1.48 -8.83 -2.52
C GLY A 155 1.21 -8.45 -1.05
N GLY A 156 1.70 -9.25 -0.10
CA GLY A 156 1.63 -8.96 1.33
C GLY A 156 2.63 -7.93 1.86
N LEU A 157 3.55 -7.43 1.02
CA LEU A 157 4.61 -6.50 1.44
C LEU A 157 4.74 -5.26 0.54
N LEU A 158 4.80 -5.46 -0.77
CA LEU A 158 5.16 -4.40 -1.72
C LEU A 158 4.18 -3.24 -1.85
N PRO A 159 2.84 -3.40 -1.73
CA PRO A 159 1.88 -2.32 -1.98
C PRO A 159 2.18 -1.01 -1.25
N LEU A 160 2.49 -1.09 0.04
CA LEU A 160 2.77 0.10 0.86
C LEU A 160 4.20 0.59 0.64
N LEU A 161 5.16 -0.33 0.52
CA LEU A 161 6.57 -0.01 0.30
C LEU A 161 6.80 0.74 -1.01
N MET A 162 6.19 0.29 -2.10
CA MET A 162 6.36 0.89 -3.42
C MET A 162 5.75 2.28 -3.52
N VAL A 163 4.65 2.54 -2.80
CA VAL A 163 4.11 3.90 -2.66
C VAL A 163 5.07 4.80 -1.88
N GLY A 164 5.73 4.28 -0.84
CA GLY A 164 6.79 5.00 -0.12
C GLY A 164 8.01 5.32 -1.00
N PHE A 165 8.47 4.36 -1.79
CA PHE A 165 9.55 4.60 -2.76
C PHE A 165 9.15 5.61 -3.84
N ALA A 166 7.89 5.61 -4.27
CA ALA A 166 7.38 6.61 -5.20
C ALA A 166 7.43 8.03 -4.62
N ASP A 167 7.18 8.18 -3.31
CA ASP A 167 7.34 9.47 -2.63
C ASP A 167 8.79 9.93 -2.63
N GLU A 168 9.74 9.06 -2.28
CA GLU A 168 11.17 9.37 -2.34
C GLU A 168 11.60 9.79 -3.75
N TYR A 169 11.20 9.01 -4.75
CA TYR A 169 11.49 9.31 -6.14
C TYR A 169 10.90 10.66 -6.58
N SER A 170 9.67 10.97 -6.17
CA SER A 170 9.01 12.25 -6.49
C SER A 170 9.77 13.44 -5.91
N THR A 171 10.26 13.33 -4.67
CA THR A 171 11.05 14.39 -4.02
C THR A 171 12.40 14.58 -4.69
N TRP A 172 13.09 13.50 -5.06
CA TRP A 172 14.34 13.55 -5.80
C TRP A 172 14.17 14.16 -7.20
N ALA A 173 13.12 13.74 -7.93
CA ALA A 173 12.81 14.26 -9.25
C ALA A 173 12.47 15.76 -9.21
N TYR A 174 11.76 16.22 -8.18
CA TYR A 174 11.49 17.64 -7.95
C TYR A 174 12.78 18.41 -7.67
N GLY A 175 13.63 17.90 -6.77
CA GLY A 175 14.92 18.53 -6.44
C GLY A 175 15.81 18.74 -7.67
N ARG A 176 15.90 17.72 -8.55
CA ARG A 176 16.68 17.83 -9.81
C ARG A 176 16.16 18.90 -10.77
N ARG A 177 14.84 19.10 -10.84
CA ARG A 177 14.24 20.13 -11.71
C ARG A 177 14.42 21.53 -11.16
N ALA A 178 14.42 21.69 -9.84
CA ALA A 178 14.64 22.98 -9.19
C ALA A 178 16.09 23.47 -9.30
N SER A 179 17.04 22.56 -9.53
CA SER A 179 18.47 22.84 -9.71
C SER A 179 18.91 23.00 -11.17
N ALA A 180 18.02 22.77 -12.13
CA ALA A 180 18.28 22.87 -13.57
C ALA A 180 17.72 24.18 -14.13
#